data_AF-A0AAW6ZBB9-F1
#
_entry.id   AF-A0AAW6ZBB9-F1
#
_cell.length_a   1.000
_cell.length_b   1.000
_cell.length_c   1.000
_cell.angle_alpha   90.00
_cell.angle_beta   90.00
_cell.angle_gamma   90.00
#
_symmetry.space_group_name_H-M   'P 1'
#
loop_
_entity.id
_entity.type
_entity.pdbx_description
1 polymer ?
#
loop_
_entity_poly.entity_id
_entity_poly.type
_entity_poly.pdbx_seq_one_letter_code
_entity_poly.pdbx_strand_id
1 'polypeptide(L)'
;MDISDFDFTLPDQLIAQHPPEVRGSSRLLVALPDMPLQDRVFGDLPDYIKAGDVLVFNNTKVMKARLFGQKESGGKIEALIERVLDNHTALAHIRSSKSPKPGTKLIFEGDICAVMVERADELFCLRFEGGQTVYELLEQNGHLPLPPYIERAAGADDDTRYQTVYAKHQGAVAAPTAGLHFTDGLLGRLKAKGVETAEVTLHVGAGTFQPVRVDKIEEHKMHSEWFDVPPETVAAIEAAHARGNKVWAVGTTSMRALESAARETGRLKAGQGDTDIFITPGYRFRVIDRLITNFHLPKSTLLMLVSAFSGMEHIRAVYRHAVEHEYRFFSYGDAMVLGRNETDIED
;
A
#
# COMPACT_ATOMS: atom_id res chain seq x y z
N MET A 1 1.42 11.02 22.10
CA MET A 1 0.24 11.27 21.25
C MET A 1 -0.67 10.07 21.34
N ASP A 2 -1.98 10.30 21.42
CA ASP A 2 -2.97 9.25 21.64
C ASP A 2 -3.63 8.84 20.31
N ILE A 3 -4.05 7.58 20.20
CA ILE A 3 -4.75 7.08 19.00
C ILE A 3 -6.06 7.86 18.71
N SER A 4 -6.70 8.39 19.75
CA SER A 4 -7.92 9.21 19.64
C SER A 4 -7.69 10.54 18.93
N ASP A 5 -6.45 11.05 18.88
CA ASP A 5 -6.10 12.24 18.11
C ASP A 5 -6.33 12.07 16.59
N PHE A 6 -6.45 10.82 16.14
CA PHE A 6 -6.69 10.38 14.77
C PHE A 6 -8.07 9.74 14.58
N ASP A 7 -9.03 10.03 15.46
CA ASP A 7 -10.40 9.57 15.31
C ASP A 7 -11.26 10.57 14.54
N PHE A 8 -12.21 10.07 13.76
CA PHE A 8 -13.26 10.85 13.13
C PHE A 8 -14.46 9.96 12.78
N THR A 9 -15.65 10.54 12.70
CA THR A 9 -16.84 9.79 12.31
C THR A 9 -16.84 9.56 10.79
N LEU A 10 -16.72 8.30 10.37
CA LEU A 10 -16.84 7.87 8.99
C LEU A 10 -18.13 7.05 8.83
N PRO A 11 -19.16 7.55 8.12
CA PRO A 11 -20.33 6.75 7.80
C PRO A 11 -19.99 5.56 6.90
N ASP A 12 -20.50 4.37 7.23
CA ASP A 12 -20.19 3.12 6.51
C ASP A 12 -20.51 3.20 5.01
N GLN A 13 -21.55 3.93 4.62
CA GLN A 13 -21.92 4.10 3.21
C GLN A 13 -20.85 4.83 2.38
N LEU A 14 -19.92 5.55 3.01
CA LEU A 14 -18.82 6.21 2.31
C LEU A 14 -17.64 5.27 2.06
N ILE A 15 -17.63 4.06 2.62
CA ILE A 15 -16.56 3.06 2.39
C ILE A 15 -16.83 2.33 1.07
N ALA A 16 -15.99 2.55 0.05
CA ALA A 16 -16.19 1.95 -1.26
C ALA A 16 -15.95 0.43 -1.28
N GLN A 17 -17.00 -0.34 -1.58
CA GLN A 17 -16.96 -1.80 -1.69
C GLN A 17 -16.56 -2.30 -3.10
N HIS A 18 -16.68 -1.44 -4.11
CA HIS A 18 -16.39 -1.75 -5.50
C HIS A 18 -15.57 -0.65 -6.16
N PRO A 19 -14.66 -0.99 -7.09
CA PRO A 19 -13.98 0.01 -7.91
C PRO A 19 -15.01 0.83 -8.71
N PRO A 20 -14.69 2.08 -9.10
CA PRO A 20 -15.58 2.84 -9.98
C PRO A 20 -15.79 2.09 -11.30
N GLU A 21 -16.95 2.22 -11.95
CA GLU A 21 -17.24 1.54 -13.22
C GLU A 21 -16.13 1.82 -14.26
N VAL A 22 -15.77 3.09 -14.40
CA VAL A 22 -14.68 3.55 -15.28
C VAL A 22 -13.42 3.84 -14.47
N ARG A 23 -12.29 3.21 -14.84
CA ARG A 23 -10.99 3.50 -14.19
C ARG A 23 -10.60 4.96 -14.47
N GLY A 24 -10.19 5.68 -13.44
CA GLY A 24 -9.79 7.09 -13.54
C GLY A 24 -10.94 8.10 -13.48
N SER A 25 -12.18 7.66 -13.23
CA SER A 25 -13.32 8.56 -12.99
C SER A 25 -13.55 8.89 -11.51
N SER A 26 -12.60 8.56 -10.63
CA SER A 26 -12.67 8.90 -9.21
C SER A 26 -12.58 10.41 -9.00
N ARG A 27 -13.13 10.88 -7.87
CA ARG A 27 -12.93 12.27 -7.44
C ARG A 27 -11.51 12.47 -6.96
N LEU A 28 -11.06 13.71 -7.01
CA LEU A 28 -9.78 14.16 -6.51
C LEU A 28 -10.01 15.39 -5.62
N LEU A 29 -9.65 15.28 -4.35
CA LEU A 29 -9.57 16.43 -3.46
C LEU A 29 -8.16 17.01 -3.50
N VAL A 30 -8.00 18.22 -4.00
CA VAL A 30 -6.71 18.91 -4.00
C VAL A 30 -6.59 19.71 -2.70
N ALA A 31 -5.64 19.29 -1.85
CA ALA A 31 -5.43 19.81 -0.51
C ALA A 31 -3.96 20.20 -0.30
N LEU A 32 -3.44 21.05 -1.18
CA LEU A 32 -2.09 21.61 -1.07
C LEU A 32 -2.07 22.79 -0.06
N PRO A 33 -1.01 22.96 0.75
CA PRO A 33 -0.94 23.96 1.84
C PRO A 33 -1.29 25.40 1.44
N ASP A 34 -0.89 25.84 0.24
CA ASP A 34 -1.04 27.24 -0.20
C ASP A 34 -2.31 27.49 -1.02
N MET A 35 -3.27 26.57 -0.98
CA MET A 35 -4.50 26.66 -1.78
C MET A 35 -5.73 26.28 -0.96
N PRO A 36 -6.90 26.89 -1.23
CA PRO A 36 -8.16 26.34 -0.75
C PRO A 36 -8.36 24.91 -1.24
N LEU A 37 -9.11 24.11 -0.47
CA LEU A 37 -9.55 22.79 -0.89
C LEU A 37 -10.33 22.90 -2.20
N GLN A 38 -10.02 22.02 -3.16
CA GLN A 38 -10.69 22.00 -4.47
C GLN A 38 -11.19 20.60 -4.79
N ASP A 39 -12.49 20.51 -5.04
CA ASP A 39 -13.13 19.33 -5.61
C ASP A 39 -12.85 19.25 -7.11
N ARG A 40 -12.21 18.16 -7.54
CA ARG A 40 -11.85 17.86 -8.92
C ARG A 40 -12.17 16.41 -9.26
N VAL A 41 -11.91 16.04 -10.51
CA VAL A 41 -11.84 14.64 -10.92
C VAL A 41 -10.38 14.22 -11.08
N PHE A 42 -10.07 12.93 -10.92
CA PHE A 42 -8.68 12.45 -11.01
C PHE A 42 -8.03 12.72 -12.36
N GLY A 43 -8.84 12.83 -13.42
CA GLY A 43 -8.39 13.25 -14.76
C GLY A 43 -7.75 14.65 -14.81
N ASP A 44 -8.00 15.51 -13.82
CA ASP A 44 -7.45 16.87 -13.71
C ASP A 44 -6.09 16.91 -13.01
N LEU A 45 -5.63 15.77 -12.45
CA LEU A 45 -4.33 15.67 -11.78
C LEU A 45 -3.16 16.31 -12.55
N PRO A 46 -3.05 16.16 -13.89
CA PRO A 46 -1.95 16.76 -14.64
C PRO A 46 -1.87 18.27 -14.50
N ASP A 47 -2.96 18.99 -14.18
CA ASP A 47 -2.96 20.45 -14.06
C ASP A 47 -2.14 20.93 -12.85
N TYR A 48 -1.97 20.08 -11.85
CA TYR A 48 -1.27 20.37 -10.60
C TYR A 48 0.22 19.97 -10.60
N ILE A 49 0.66 19.25 -11.63
CA ILE A 49 2.02 18.71 -11.73
C ILE A 49 2.80 19.50 -12.78
N LYS A 50 4.00 19.96 -12.46
CA LYS A 50 4.82 20.77 -13.38
C LYS A 50 5.72 19.88 -14.25
N ALA A 51 6.11 20.40 -15.41
CA ALA A 51 7.14 19.76 -16.21
C ALA A 51 8.45 19.66 -15.41
N GLY A 52 9.13 18.51 -15.48
CA GLY A 52 10.32 18.18 -14.71
C GLY A 52 10.07 17.65 -13.30
N ASP A 53 8.81 17.66 -12.81
CA ASP A 53 8.44 16.94 -11.57
C ASP A 53 8.55 15.42 -11.79
N VAL A 54 8.81 14.68 -10.72
CA VAL A 54 8.96 13.21 -10.75
C VAL A 54 7.82 12.57 -9.97
N LEU A 55 7.09 11.64 -10.60
CA LEU A 55 6.14 10.76 -9.92
C LEU A 55 6.81 9.43 -9.63
N VAL A 56 6.80 9.03 -8.36
CA VAL A 56 7.37 7.75 -7.92
C VAL A 56 6.26 6.76 -7.63
N PHE A 57 6.25 5.67 -8.39
CA PHE A 57 5.23 4.63 -8.34
C PHE A 57 5.74 3.36 -7.65
N ASN A 58 4.90 2.72 -6.84
CA ASN A 58 5.17 1.37 -6.35
C ASN A 58 4.74 0.33 -7.40
N ASN A 59 5.68 -0.32 -8.07
CA ASN A 59 5.43 -1.27 -9.16
C ASN A 59 5.19 -2.73 -8.68
N THR A 60 4.89 -2.91 -7.39
CA THR A 60 4.52 -4.19 -6.81
C THR A 60 3.27 -4.79 -7.47
N LYS A 61 3.25 -6.11 -7.62
CA LYS A 61 2.15 -6.89 -8.19
C LYS A 61 1.55 -7.78 -7.10
N VAL A 62 0.22 -7.72 -6.99
CA VAL A 62 -0.54 -8.51 -6.02
C VAL A 62 -0.52 -9.97 -6.46
N MET A 63 -0.19 -10.85 -5.53
CA MET A 63 -0.31 -12.29 -5.73
C MET A 63 -1.67 -12.79 -5.26
N LYS A 64 -2.18 -13.85 -5.90
CA LYS A 64 -3.36 -14.59 -5.45
C LYS A 64 -3.01 -15.41 -4.20
N ALA A 65 -2.74 -14.71 -3.10
CA ALA A 65 -2.03 -15.23 -1.94
C ALA A 65 -2.86 -16.17 -1.06
N ARG A 66 -4.18 -16.27 -1.27
CA ARG A 66 -5.07 -17.05 -0.41
C ARG A 66 -5.28 -18.45 -0.97
N LEU A 67 -5.01 -19.47 -0.17
CA LEU A 67 -5.25 -20.88 -0.47
C LEU A 67 -6.24 -21.46 0.53
N PHE A 68 -7.21 -22.22 0.03
CA PHE A 68 -8.16 -22.99 0.84
C PHE A 68 -7.84 -24.47 0.75
N GLY A 69 -8.06 -25.20 1.84
CA GLY A 69 -7.72 -26.62 1.88
C GLY A 69 -8.09 -27.31 3.18
N GLN A 70 -7.38 -28.40 3.44
CA GLN A 70 -7.51 -29.19 4.64
C GLN A 70 -6.19 -29.81 5.08
N LYS A 71 -6.09 -30.12 6.37
CA LYS A 71 -5.07 -31.04 6.89
C LYS A 71 -5.38 -32.46 6.42
N GLU A 72 -4.37 -33.34 6.40
CA GLU A 72 -4.57 -34.77 6.14
C GLU A 72 -5.61 -35.43 7.08
N SER A 73 -5.76 -34.89 8.30
CA SER A 73 -6.79 -35.28 9.28
C SER A 73 -8.22 -34.82 8.95
N GLY A 74 -8.45 -34.12 7.83
CA GLY A 74 -9.74 -33.60 7.38
C GLY A 74 -10.15 -32.23 7.97
N GLY A 75 -9.33 -31.65 8.86
CA GLY A 75 -9.62 -30.33 9.42
C GLY A 75 -9.35 -29.21 8.41
N LYS A 76 -10.37 -28.38 8.11
CA LYS A 76 -10.27 -27.23 7.21
C LYS A 76 -9.14 -26.27 7.61
N ILE A 77 -8.47 -25.72 6.59
CA ILE A 77 -7.40 -24.74 6.74
C ILE A 77 -7.48 -23.69 5.63
N GLU A 78 -7.18 -22.45 5.99
CA GLU A 78 -6.96 -21.35 5.06
C GLU A 78 -5.53 -20.85 5.29
N ALA A 79 -4.78 -20.68 4.20
CA ALA A 79 -3.45 -20.10 4.22
C ALA A 79 -3.46 -18.79 3.43
N LEU A 80 -2.96 -17.72 4.05
CA LEU A 80 -2.67 -16.46 3.37
C LEU A 80 -1.15 -16.34 3.28
N ILE A 81 -0.60 -16.52 2.08
CA ILE A 81 0.83 -16.38 1.82
C ILE A 81 1.20 -14.91 2.03
N GLU A 82 2.17 -14.68 2.91
CA GLU A 82 2.70 -13.37 3.25
C GLU A 82 3.95 -13.06 2.42
N ARG A 83 4.87 -14.03 2.35
CA ARG A 83 6.17 -13.86 1.67
C ARG A 83 6.64 -15.17 1.08
N VAL A 84 7.00 -15.16 -0.20
CA VAL A 84 7.71 -16.28 -0.84
C VAL A 84 9.20 -16.13 -0.55
N LEU A 85 9.82 -17.16 0.03
CA LEU A 85 11.24 -17.16 0.42
C LEU A 85 12.13 -17.71 -0.70
N ASP A 86 11.64 -18.73 -1.41
CA ASP A 86 12.29 -19.37 -2.54
C ASP A 86 11.25 -20.05 -3.44
N ASN A 87 11.71 -20.83 -4.42
CA ASN A 87 10.83 -21.52 -5.38
C ASN A 87 9.77 -22.42 -4.73
N HIS A 88 10.01 -22.99 -3.55
CA HIS A 88 9.12 -23.97 -2.91
C HIS A 88 8.76 -23.63 -1.46
N THR A 89 9.29 -22.55 -0.90
CA THR A 89 9.07 -22.18 0.50
C THR A 89 8.41 -20.81 0.61
N ALA A 90 7.40 -20.70 1.48
CA ALA A 90 6.75 -19.42 1.78
C ALA A 90 6.33 -19.32 3.25
N LEU A 91 6.29 -18.09 3.75
CA LEU A 91 5.67 -17.74 5.03
C LEU A 91 4.20 -17.42 4.81
N ALA A 92 3.35 -17.93 5.71
CA ALA A 92 1.91 -17.75 5.62
C ALA A 92 1.25 -17.53 6.99
N HIS A 93 0.17 -16.76 7.00
CA HIS A 93 -0.81 -16.82 8.09
C HIS A 93 -1.74 -18.03 7.87
N ILE A 94 -1.91 -18.85 8.90
CA ILE A 94 -2.82 -20.00 8.87
C ILE A 94 -4.02 -19.75 9.76
N ARG A 95 -5.21 -19.87 9.19
CA ARG A 95 -6.47 -19.95 9.93
C ARG A 95 -6.95 -21.40 9.99
N SER A 96 -7.05 -21.95 11.19
CA SER A 96 -7.57 -23.30 11.45
C SER A 96 -8.04 -23.45 12.90
N SER A 97 -8.92 -24.41 13.19
CA SER A 97 -9.37 -24.66 14.58
C SER A 97 -8.25 -25.16 15.50
N LYS A 98 -7.29 -25.91 14.94
CA LYS A 98 -6.07 -26.34 15.63
C LYS A 98 -4.91 -26.14 14.68
N SER A 99 -3.99 -25.25 15.08
CA SER A 99 -2.80 -24.91 14.32
C SER A 99 -2.01 -26.16 13.91
N PRO A 100 -1.55 -26.27 12.65
CA PRO A 100 -0.68 -27.36 12.23
C PRO A 100 0.67 -27.30 12.97
N LYS A 101 1.20 -28.47 13.31
CA LYS A 101 2.54 -28.64 13.89
C LYS A 101 3.56 -28.90 12.78
N PRO A 102 4.87 -28.68 13.01
CA PRO A 102 5.93 -29.18 12.13
C PRO A 102 5.68 -30.63 11.67
N GLY A 103 5.86 -30.88 10.37
CA GLY A 103 5.60 -32.16 9.72
C GLY A 103 4.13 -32.40 9.31
N THR A 104 3.20 -31.50 9.66
CA THR A 104 1.79 -31.67 9.24
C THR A 104 1.66 -31.44 7.72
N LYS A 105 1.08 -32.42 7.03
CA LYS A 105 0.70 -32.29 5.61
C LYS A 105 -0.60 -31.50 5.45
N LEU A 106 -0.55 -30.55 4.53
CA LEU A 106 -1.64 -29.68 4.11
C LEU A 106 -1.93 -29.95 2.65
N ILE A 107 -3.21 -30.10 2.31
CA ILE A 107 -3.70 -30.32 0.96
C ILE A 107 -4.63 -29.17 0.63
N PHE A 108 -4.23 -28.32 -0.31
CA PHE A 108 -5.02 -27.19 -0.79
C PHE A 108 -5.74 -27.54 -2.10
N GLU A 109 -6.68 -26.68 -2.50
CA GLU A 109 -7.36 -26.75 -3.80
C GLU A 109 -6.36 -26.92 -4.96
N GLY A 110 -6.75 -27.69 -5.98
CA GLY A 110 -5.85 -28.04 -7.09
C GLY A 110 -4.79 -29.09 -6.76
N ASP A 111 -5.04 -29.92 -5.74
CA ASP A 111 -4.14 -30.98 -5.27
C ASP A 111 -2.74 -30.48 -4.86
N ILE A 112 -2.67 -29.22 -4.41
CA ILE A 112 -1.43 -28.62 -3.92
C ILE A 112 -1.09 -29.22 -2.56
N CYS A 113 0.02 -29.94 -2.49
CA CYS A 113 0.56 -30.48 -1.25
C CYS A 113 1.63 -29.54 -0.67
N ALA A 114 1.52 -29.25 0.63
CA ALA A 114 2.54 -28.54 1.38
C ALA A 114 2.75 -29.18 2.76
N VAL A 115 3.97 -29.04 3.28
CA VAL A 115 4.32 -29.47 4.64
C VAL A 115 4.58 -28.23 5.49
N MET A 116 3.95 -28.20 6.67
CA MET A 116 4.30 -27.23 7.70
C MET A 116 5.70 -27.55 8.23
N VAL A 117 6.67 -26.68 7.97
CA VAL A 117 8.08 -26.89 8.36
C VAL A 117 8.31 -26.42 9.79
N GLU A 118 8.10 -25.13 10.05
CA GLU A 118 8.37 -24.52 11.35
C GLU A 118 7.55 -23.25 11.55
N ARG A 119 7.51 -22.77 12.79
CA ARG A 119 6.94 -21.47 13.14
C ARG A 119 8.01 -20.38 12.97
N ALA A 120 7.64 -19.28 12.34
CA ALA A 120 8.44 -18.06 12.25
C ALA A 120 7.63 -16.94 12.90
N ASP A 121 7.81 -16.75 14.20
CA ASP A 121 6.95 -15.89 15.04
C ASP A 121 5.46 -16.21 14.87
N GLU A 122 4.66 -15.26 14.36
CA GLU A 122 3.23 -15.43 14.11
C GLU A 122 2.93 -16.21 12.81
N LEU A 123 3.94 -16.38 11.95
CA LEU A 123 3.84 -17.01 10.63
C LEU A 123 4.18 -18.50 10.66
N PHE A 124 3.75 -19.18 9.62
CA PHE A 124 3.99 -20.60 9.36
C PHE A 124 4.85 -20.72 8.12
N CYS A 125 6.00 -21.39 8.24
CA CYS A 125 6.83 -21.73 7.10
C CYS A 125 6.27 -22.99 6.43
N LEU A 126 5.80 -22.84 5.19
CA LEU A 126 5.26 -23.91 4.37
C LEU A 126 6.24 -24.26 3.27
N ARG A 127 6.52 -25.55 3.11
CA ARG A 127 7.25 -26.08 1.95
C ARG A 127 6.28 -26.80 1.03
N PHE A 128 6.13 -26.30 -0.19
CA PHE A 128 5.31 -26.86 -1.25
C PHE A 128 6.03 -28.02 -1.92
N GLU A 129 5.29 -29.08 -2.23
CA GLU A 129 5.80 -30.27 -2.91
C GLU A 129 5.55 -30.17 -4.42
N GLY A 130 6.30 -30.94 -5.21
CA GLY A 130 6.15 -30.99 -6.67
C GLY A 130 7.18 -30.17 -7.44
N GLY A 131 6.97 -30.03 -8.75
CA GLY A 131 7.89 -29.36 -9.67
C GLY A 131 7.56 -27.88 -9.94
N GLN A 132 6.36 -27.43 -9.56
CA GLN A 132 5.93 -26.04 -9.73
C GLN A 132 6.44 -25.16 -8.59
N THR A 133 6.74 -23.91 -8.91
CA THR A 133 7.10 -22.89 -7.94
C THR A 133 5.89 -22.40 -7.15
N VAL A 134 6.11 -21.79 -5.98
CA VAL A 134 5.03 -21.19 -5.17
C VAL A 134 4.21 -20.20 -6.00
N TYR A 135 4.86 -19.35 -6.79
CA TYR A 135 4.16 -18.35 -7.61
C TYR A 135 3.28 -18.99 -8.70
N GLU A 136 3.74 -20.07 -9.34
CA GLU A 136 2.93 -20.81 -10.32
C GLU A 136 1.71 -21.47 -9.67
N LEU A 137 1.88 -22.04 -8.48
CA LEU A 137 0.79 -22.65 -7.71
C LEU A 137 -0.27 -21.60 -7.32
N LEU A 138 0.17 -20.43 -6.83
CA LEU A 138 -0.71 -19.33 -6.47
C LEU A 138 -1.44 -18.74 -7.68
N GLU A 139 -0.78 -18.60 -8.83
CA GLU A 139 -1.44 -18.07 -10.04
C GLU A 139 -2.58 -18.98 -10.51
N GLN A 140 -2.41 -20.30 -10.39
CA GLN A 140 -3.36 -21.30 -10.86
C GLN A 140 -4.53 -21.54 -9.90
N ASN A 141 -4.26 -21.62 -8.59
CA ASN A 141 -5.25 -22.08 -7.59
C ASN A 141 -5.44 -21.10 -6.43
N GLY A 142 -4.65 -20.03 -6.40
CA GLY A 142 -4.78 -19.00 -5.39
C GLY A 142 -6.00 -18.12 -5.63
N HIS A 143 -6.45 -17.48 -4.56
CA HIS A 143 -7.51 -16.49 -4.58
C HIS A 143 -6.95 -15.11 -4.20
N LEU A 144 -7.48 -14.06 -4.83
CA LEU A 144 -7.09 -12.69 -4.52
C LEU A 144 -7.52 -12.34 -3.08
N PRO A 145 -6.58 -11.95 -2.20
CA PRO A 145 -6.93 -11.56 -0.83
C PRO A 145 -7.41 -10.10 -0.83
N LEU A 146 -8.73 -9.91 -0.96
CA LEU A 146 -9.30 -8.60 -0.71
C LEU A 146 -9.14 -8.21 0.77
N PRO A 147 -8.91 -6.92 1.04
CA PRO A 147 -8.82 -6.41 2.41
C PRO A 147 -10.10 -6.66 3.23
N PRO A 148 -10.00 -6.74 4.58
CA PRO A 148 -11.08 -7.21 5.43
C PRO A 148 -12.34 -6.33 5.46
N TYR A 149 -12.24 -5.07 5.05
CA TYR A 149 -13.36 -4.11 4.96
C TYR A 149 -14.13 -4.19 3.64
N ILE A 150 -13.66 -5.00 2.69
CA ILE A 150 -14.43 -5.32 1.48
C ILE A 150 -15.22 -6.58 1.79
N GLU A 151 -16.50 -6.42 2.11
CA GLU A 151 -17.37 -7.47 2.64
C GLU A 151 -17.99 -8.34 1.54
N ARG A 152 -17.17 -8.72 0.56
CA ARG A 152 -17.56 -9.60 -0.54
C ARG A 152 -16.38 -10.43 -1.02
N ALA A 153 -16.69 -11.54 -1.68
CA ALA A 153 -15.68 -12.29 -2.40
C ALA A 153 -15.13 -11.47 -3.59
N ALA A 154 -13.87 -11.74 -3.96
CA ALA A 154 -13.30 -11.23 -5.19
C ALA A 154 -14.11 -11.77 -6.39
N GLY A 155 -14.56 -10.87 -7.25
CA GLY A 155 -15.17 -11.21 -8.53
C GLY A 155 -14.15 -11.20 -9.66
N ALA A 156 -14.57 -11.61 -10.86
CA ALA A 156 -13.70 -11.65 -12.04
C ALA A 156 -13.06 -10.28 -12.37
N ASP A 157 -13.76 -9.19 -12.08
CA ASP A 157 -13.24 -7.85 -12.31
C ASP A 157 -12.10 -7.48 -11.34
N ASP A 158 -12.08 -8.00 -10.11
CA ASP A 158 -11.07 -7.62 -9.11
C ASP A 158 -9.66 -8.07 -9.52
N ASP A 159 -9.51 -9.21 -10.21
CA ASP A 159 -8.21 -9.69 -10.70
C ASP A 159 -7.49 -8.64 -11.57
N THR A 160 -8.26 -7.83 -12.31
CA THR A 160 -7.71 -6.76 -13.17
C THR A 160 -7.80 -5.38 -12.51
N ARG A 161 -8.83 -5.13 -11.70
CA ARG A 161 -9.14 -3.82 -11.11
C ARG A 161 -8.41 -3.57 -9.80
N TYR A 162 -8.01 -4.61 -9.07
CA TYR A 162 -7.18 -4.55 -7.88
C TYR A 162 -5.68 -4.64 -8.23
N GLN A 163 -5.31 -4.11 -9.38
CA GLN A 163 -3.93 -4.03 -9.85
C GLN A 163 -3.68 -2.71 -10.59
N THR A 164 -2.54 -2.09 -10.32
CA THR A 164 -2.05 -0.91 -11.04
C THR A 164 -1.66 -1.27 -12.47
N VAL A 165 -1.78 -0.31 -13.40
CA VAL A 165 -1.44 -0.52 -14.82
C VAL A 165 0.07 -0.70 -15.07
N TYR A 166 0.90 -0.41 -14.05
CA TYR A 166 2.36 -0.45 -14.09
C TYR A 166 2.95 -1.54 -13.17
N ALA A 167 2.14 -2.53 -12.76
CA ALA A 167 2.57 -3.61 -11.90
C ALA A 167 3.55 -4.57 -12.60
N LYS A 168 4.68 -4.89 -11.95
CA LYS A 168 5.76 -5.70 -12.53
C LYS A 168 6.26 -6.80 -11.58
N HIS A 169 6.50 -6.48 -10.31
CA HIS A 169 7.19 -7.38 -9.38
C HIS A 169 6.21 -8.08 -8.43
N GLN A 170 5.99 -9.39 -8.62
CA GLN A 170 5.09 -10.18 -7.79
C GLN A 170 5.63 -10.36 -6.37
N GLY A 171 4.77 -10.16 -5.37
CA GLY A 171 5.12 -10.40 -3.97
C GLY A 171 4.25 -9.69 -2.94
N ALA A 172 3.38 -8.76 -3.36
CA ALA A 172 2.47 -8.09 -2.43
C ALA A 172 1.20 -8.91 -2.17
N VAL A 173 0.73 -8.88 -0.92
CA VAL A 173 -0.61 -9.36 -0.54
C VAL A 173 -1.66 -8.32 -0.91
N ALA A 174 -1.31 -7.03 -0.96
CA ALA A 174 -2.25 -5.95 -1.23
C ALA A 174 -1.78 -4.97 -2.29
N ALA A 175 -2.74 -4.36 -2.99
CA ALA A 175 -2.45 -3.38 -4.02
C ALA A 175 -2.06 -2.02 -3.41
N PRO A 176 -1.12 -1.27 -4.02
CA PRO A 176 -0.90 0.14 -3.71
C PRO A 176 -2.06 0.96 -4.29
N THR A 177 -3.12 1.14 -3.50
CA THR A 177 -4.45 1.52 -4.01
C THR A 177 -4.56 2.92 -4.58
N ALA A 178 -3.68 3.84 -4.18
CA ALA A 178 -3.58 5.17 -4.80
C ALA A 178 -3.18 5.10 -6.27
N GLY A 179 -2.47 4.03 -6.65
CA GLY A 179 -2.09 3.75 -8.03
C GLY A 179 -3.22 3.31 -8.94
N LEU A 180 -4.33 2.81 -8.36
CA LEU A 180 -5.45 2.25 -9.14
C LEU A 180 -6.21 3.32 -9.94
N HIS A 181 -6.06 4.59 -9.56
CA HIS A 181 -6.66 5.73 -10.24
C HIS A 181 -6.00 6.07 -11.58
N PHE A 182 -4.75 5.62 -11.80
CA PHE A 182 -4.02 5.90 -13.02
C PHE A 182 -4.48 5.01 -14.18
N THR A 183 -4.54 5.61 -15.36
CA THR A 183 -4.78 4.95 -16.64
C THR A 183 -3.60 5.20 -17.57
N ASP A 184 -3.40 4.34 -18.57
CA ASP A 184 -2.35 4.54 -19.58
C ASP A 184 -2.50 5.88 -20.30
N GLY A 185 -3.74 6.31 -20.56
CA GLY A 185 -4.04 7.62 -21.15
C GLY A 185 -3.61 8.79 -20.26
N LEU A 186 -3.83 8.70 -18.94
CA LEU A 186 -3.38 9.72 -18.00
C LEU A 186 -1.85 9.77 -17.89
N LEU A 187 -1.21 8.60 -17.80
CA LEU A 187 0.26 8.49 -17.78
C LEU A 187 0.88 9.05 -19.07
N GLY A 188 0.26 8.79 -20.22
CA GLY A 188 0.64 9.37 -21.50
C GLY A 188 0.57 10.90 -21.51
N ARG A 189 -0.50 11.49 -20.97
CA ARG A 189 -0.62 12.97 -20.84
C ARG A 189 0.44 13.58 -19.94
N LEU A 190 0.73 12.95 -18.80
CA LEU A 190 1.79 13.40 -17.88
C LEU A 190 3.16 13.36 -18.57
N LYS A 191 3.48 12.25 -19.24
CA LYS A 191 4.73 12.12 -20.01
C LYS A 191 4.83 13.18 -21.12
N ALA A 192 3.76 13.42 -21.86
CA ALA A 192 3.73 14.45 -22.91
C ALA A 192 3.91 15.87 -22.36
N LYS A 193 3.48 16.13 -21.12
CA LYS A 193 3.71 17.39 -20.40
C LYS A 193 5.17 17.57 -19.96
N GLY A 194 6.00 16.53 -20.06
CA GLY A 194 7.39 16.54 -19.57
C GLY A 194 7.52 16.17 -18.10
N VAL A 195 6.54 15.46 -17.54
CA VAL A 195 6.62 14.87 -16.20
C VAL A 195 7.47 13.60 -16.27
N GLU A 196 8.39 13.46 -15.34
CA GLU A 196 9.24 12.28 -15.20
C GLU A 196 8.57 11.22 -14.31
N THR A 197 8.92 9.96 -14.51
CA THR A 197 8.40 8.83 -13.73
C THR A 197 9.55 7.98 -13.22
N ALA A 198 9.48 7.57 -11.96
CA ALA A 198 10.41 6.63 -11.35
C ALA A 198 9.63 5.53 -10.61
N GLU A 199 10.30 4.43 -10.29
CA GLU A 199 9.67 3.26 -9.69
C GLU A 199 10.42 2.79 -8.44
N VAL A 200 9.66 2.35 -7.44
CA VAL A 200 10.14 1.58 -6.30
C VAL A 200 9.35 0.29 -6.24
N THR A 201 9.90 -0.72 -5.57
CA THR A 201 9.12 -1.90 -5.20
C THR A 201 8.95 -1.92 -3.70
N LEU A 202 7.73 -2.10 -3.21
CA LEU A 202 7.49 -2.48 -1.81
C LEU A 202 6.35 -3.50 -1.79
N HIS A 203 6.62 -4.66 -1.22
CA HIS A 203 5.65 -5.74 -1.08
C HIS A 203 4.79 -5.49 0.16
N VAL A 204 3.56 -5.04 -0.08
CA VAL A 204 2.60 -4.76 0.98
C VAL A 204 2.17 -6.08 1.62
N GLY A 205 2.41 -6.22 2.92
CA GLY A 205 2.06 -7.41 3.68
C GLY A 205 0.58 -7.44 4.09
N ALA A 206 0.13 -8.56 4.68
CA ALA A 206 -1.20 -8.64 5.28
C ALA A 206 -1.33 -7.77 6.53
N GLY A 207 -0.21 -7.47 7.19
CA GLY A 207 -0.12 -6.63 8.38
C GLY A 207 -0.61 -5.18 8.18
N THR A 208 -0.56 -4.66 6.94
CA THR A 208 -0.86 -3.26 6.61
C THR A 208 -2.30 -2.85 6.90
N PHE A 209 -3.23 -3.82 6.96
CA PHE A 209 -4.63 -3.56 7.29
C PHE A 209 -4.98 -3.81 8.75
N GLN A 210 -4.01 -4.21 9.58
CA GLN A 210 -4.30 -4.46 10.98
C GLN A 210 -4.59 -3.14 11.71
N PRO A 211 -5.67 -3.09 12.52
CA PRO A 211 -5.95 -1.90 13.32
C PRO A 211 -4.87 -1.72 14.37
N VAL A 212 -4.57 -0.46 14.71
CA VAL A 212 -3.74 -0.13 15.87
C VAL A 212 -4.55 -0.48 17.13
N ARG A 213 -4.00 -1.33 17.99
CA ARG A 213 -4.67 -1.85 19.20
C ARG A 213 -4.14 -1.26 20.51
N VAL A 214 -3.23 -0.30 20.41
CA VAL A 214 -2.61 0.38 21.55
C VAL A 214 -3.13 1.81 21.63
N ASP A 215 -3.28 2.32 22.85
CA ASP A 215 -3.77 3.70 23.07
C ASP A 215 -2.68 4.72 22.72
N LYS A 216 -1.43 4.43 23.11
CA LYS A 216 -0.29 5.25 22.76
C LYS A 216 0.35 4.77 21.47
N ILE A 217 0.44 5.67 20.49
CA ILE A 217 0.97 5.31 19.16
C ILE A 217 2.42 4.82 19.24
N GLU A 218 3.24 5.34 20.16
CA GLU A 218 4.64 4.94 20.34
C GLU A 218 4.84 3.47 20.76
N GLU A 219 3.79 2.82 21.27
CA GLU A 219 3.81 1.41 21.65
C GLU A 219 3.44 0.49 20.47
N HIS A 220 3.03 1.06 19.32
CA HIS A 220 2.62 0.28 18.16
C HIS A 220 3.84 -0.28 17.43
N LYS A 221 3.88 -1.60 17.28
CA LYS A 221 4.87 -2.29 16.47
C LYS A 221 4.38 -2.41 15.03
N MET A 222 5.10 -1.82 14.09
CA MET A 222 4.86 -2.01 12.66
C MET A 222 5.30 -3.40 12.21
N HIS A 223 4.56 -3.94 11.26
CA HIS A 223 4.99 -5.12 10.50
C HIS A 223 6.07 -4.72 9.50
N SER A 224 7.04 -5.61 9.34
CA SER A 224 8.15 -5.38 8.42
C SER A 224 7.75 -5.74 6.99
N GLU A 225 8.03 -4.85 6.05
CA GLU A 225 7.74 -5.04 4.62
C GLU A 225 9.03 -4.94 3.80
N TRP A 226 9.20 -5.81 2.82
CA TRP A 226 10.36 -5.74 1.93
C TRP A 226 10.20 -4.62 0.90
N PHE A 227 11.29 -3.90 0.63
CA PHE A 227 11.34 -2.86 -0.38
C PHE A 227 12.64 -2.90 -1.21
N ASP A 228 12.59 -2.26 -2.38
CA ASP A 228 13.69 -2.01 -3.29
C ASP A 228 13.58 -0.58 -3.86
N VAL A 229 14.67 0.18 -3.73
CA VAL A 229 14.85 1.49 -4.36
C VAL A 229 15.99 1.37 -5.38
N PRO A 230 15.66 1.36 -6.69
CA PRO A 230 16.68 1.27 -7.75
C PRO A 230 17.57 2.51 -7.82
N PRO A 231 18.84 2.38 -8.25
CA PRO A 231 19.76 3.52 -8.44
C PRO A 231 19.22 4.61 -9.37
N GLU A 232 18.53 4.24 -10.43
CA GLU A 232 17.90 5.17 -11.37
C GLU A 232 16.81 6.03 -10.72
N THR A 233 16.08 5.48 -9.74
CA THR A 233 15.06 6.21 -8.98
C THR A 233 15.70 7.26 -8.08
N VAL A 234 16.83 6.91 -7.43
CA VAL A 234 17.61 7.87 -6.64
C VAL A 234 18.12 9.00 -7.53
N ALA A 235 18.73 8.66 -8.68
CA ALA A 235 19.25 9.65 -9.61
C ALA A 235 18.17 10.61 -10.15
N ALA A 236 16.98 10.09 -10.48
CA ALA A 236 15.87 10.91 -10.95
C ALA A 236 15.37 11.89 -9.87
N ILE A 237 15.22 11.41 -8.63
CA ILE A 237 14.81 12.23 -7.48
C ILE A 237 15.83 13.33 -7.19
N GLU A 238 17.12 12.98 -7.13
CA GLU A 238 18.19 13.95 -6.88
C GLU A 238 18.27 15.00 -7.99
N ALA A 239 18.12 14.58 -9.26
CA ALA A 239 18.11 15.50 -10.39
C ALA A 239 16.90 16.44 -10.36
N ALA A 240 15.72 15.96 -9.98
CA ALA A 240 14.53 16.81 -9.83
C ALA A 240 14.70 17.85 -8.72
N HIS A 241 15.17 17.43 -7.54
CA HIS A 241 15.46 18.36 -6.45
C HIS A 241 16.54 19.39 -6.83
N ALA A 242 17.60 18.98 -7.52
CA ALA A 242 18.64 19.89 -7.99
C ALA A 242 18.12 20.97 -8.96
N ARG A 243 17.06 20.67 -9.72
CA ARG A 243 16.37 21.62 -10.60
C ARG A 243 15.29 22.46 -9.88
N GLY A 244 15.02 22.19 -8.61
CA GLY A 244 13.92 22.80 -7.87
C GLY A 244 12.53 22.25 -8.23
N ASN A 245 12.48 21.13 -8.94
CA ASN A 245 11.24 20.40 -9.22
C ASN A 245 10.76 19.61 -8.00
N LYS A 246 9.50 19.18 -8.03
CA LYS A 246 8.86 18.46 -6.94
C LYS A 246 8.86 16.95 -7.16
N VAL A 247 9.06 16.20 -6.08
CA VAL A 247 8.96 14.74 -6.06
C VAL A 247 7.64 14.33 -5.43
N TRP A 248 6.86 13.58 -6.19
CA TRP A 248 5.52 13.13 -5.86
C TRP A 248 5.52 11.64 -5.54
N ALA A 249 5.17 11.25 -4.32
CA ALA A 249 4.88 9.86 -4.01
C ALA A 249 3.47 9.51 -4.48
N VAL A 250 3.35 8.43 -5.26
CA VAL A 250 2.06 7.82 -5.59
C VAL A 250 1.78 6.71 -4.60
N GLY A 251 1.00 7.03 -3.58
CA GLY A 251 0.66 6.16 -2.45
C GLY A 251 1.64 6.27 -1.29
N THR A 252 1.11 6.06 -0.08
CA THR A 252 1.88 6.02 1.17
C THR A 252 2.94 4.93 1.18
N THR A 253 2.73 3.84 0.44
CA THR A 253 3.70 2.76 0.27
C THR A 253 4.97 3.24 -0.43
N SER A 254 4.84 3.99 -1.53
CA SER A 254 6.00 4.57 -2.24
C SER A 254 6.76 5.55 -1.35
N MET A 255 6.03 6.36 -0.57
CA MET A 255 6.62 7.25 0.43
C MET A 255 7.41 6.47 1.49
N ARG A 256 6.83 5.40 2.07
CA ARG A 256 7.50 4.58 3.08
C ARG A 256 8.77 3.94 2.55
N ALA A 257 8.78 3.43 1.32
CA ALA A 257 10.00 2.88 0.71
C ALA A 257 11.12 3.92 0.64
N LEU A 258 10.82 5.11 0.12
CA LEU A 258 11.81 6.19 -0.06
C LEU A 258 12.30 6.78 1.27
N GLU A 259 11.40 7.04 2.21
CA GLU A 259 11.77 7.59 3.52
C GLU A 259 12.53 6.54 4.37
N SER A 260 12.26 5.24 4.18
CA SER A 260 13.06 4.17 4.79
C SER A 260 14.47 4.14 4.24
N ALA A 261 14.61 4.23 2.92
CA ALA A 261 15.90 4.30 2.24
C ALA A 261 16.70 5.57 2.58
N ALA A 262 16.04 6.62 3.08
CA ALA A 262 16.69 7.84 3.57
C ALA A 262 16.92 7.88 5.10
N ARG A 263 16.35 6.92 5.86
CA ARG A 263 16.26 6.96 7.33
C ARG A 263 17.63 7.06 8.00
N GLU A 264 18.55 6.15 7.67
CA GLU A 264 19.83 6.01 8.37
C GLU A 264 20.81 7.15 8.08
N THR A 265 20.81 7.70 6.86
CA THR A 265 21.93 8.54 6.40
C THR A 265 21.58 9.99 6.17
N GLY A 266 20.31 10.39 6.29
CA GLY A 266 19.90 11.75 5.94
C GLY A 266 19.64 11.93 4.44
N ARG A 267 20.07 10.99 3.61
CA ARG A 267 20.01 11.07 2.15
C ARG A 267 19.45 9.77 1.60
N LEU A 268 18.70 9.87 0.51
CA LEU A 268 18.15 8.72 -0.18
C LEU A 268 19.29 7.84 -0.72
N LYS A 269 19.24 6.53 -0.44
CA LYS A 269 20.19 5.56 -0.99
C LYS A 269 19.47 4.47 -1.75
N ALA A 270 20.10 4.00 -2.82
CA ALA A 270 19.61 2.83 -3.55
C ALA A 270 19.87 1.56 -2.72
N GLY A 271 18.99 0.58 -2.87
CA GLY A 271 19.15 -0.72 -2.23
C GLY A 271 17.84 -1.37 -1.82
N GLN A 272 18.01 -2.60 -1.35
CA GLN A 272 16.94 -3.45 -0.86
C GLN A 272 17.04 -3.60 0.65
N GLY A 273 15.90 -3.81 1.29
CA GLY A 273 15.84 -4.06 2.72
C GLY A 273 14.43 -4.37 3.18
N ASP A 274 14.29 -4.62 4.47
CA ASP A 274 12.98 -4.64 5.11
C ASP A 274 12.77 -3.30 5.84
N THR A 275 11.53 -2.82 5.85
CA THR A 275 11.14 -1.60 6.55
C THR A 275 9.98 -1.84 7.49
N ASP A 276 10.17 -1.42 8.73
CA ASP A 276 9.19 -1.29 9.79
C ASP A 276 8.86 0.18 10.07
N ILE A 277 9.12 1.08 9.10
CA ILE A 277 8.99 2.51 9.35
C ILE A 277 7.58 2.87 9.78
N PHE A 278 7.48 3.54 10.94
CA PHE A 278 6.26 4.12 11.43
C PHE A 278 6.36 5.65 11.35
N ILE A 279 5.60 6.25 10.45
CA ILE A 279 5.60 7.69 10.21
C ILE A 279 4.43 8.31 10.98
N THR A 280 4.74 9.13 11.98
CA THR A 280 3.80 9.83 12.87
C THR A 280 4.14 11.32 12.93
N PRO A 281 3.23 12.19 13.39
CA PRO A 281 3.53 13.62 13.50
C PRO A 281 4.80 13.89 14.29
N GLY A 282 5.60 14.85 13.80
CA GLY A 282 7.00 15.07 14.23
C GLY A 282 8.04 14.35 13.37
N TYR A 283 7.63 13.49 12.43
CA TYR A 283 8.56 12.87 11.48
C TYR A 283 9.10 13.89 10.48
N ARG A 284 10.43 13.98 10.37
CA ARG A 284 11.11 14.84 9.40
C ARG A 284 11.28 14.12 8.06
N PHE A 285 10.39 14.41 7.12
CA PHE A 285 10.48 13.95 5.73
C PHE A 285 11.76 14.45 5.05
N ARG A 286 12.31 13.69 4.12
CA ARG A 286 13.57 14.06 3.45
C ARG A 286 13.45 14.04 1.92
N VAL A 287 12.53 13.24 1.40
CA VAL A 287 12.51 12.91 -0.02
C VAL A 287 11.26 13.47 -0.71
N ILE A 288 10.10 13.33 -0.06
CA ILE A 288 8.81 13.61 -0.72
C ILE A 288 8.36 15.05 -0.48
N ASP A 289 7.93 15.72 -1.56
CA ASP A 289 7.34 17.05 -1.54
C ASP A 289 5.80 17.01 -1.58
N ARG A 290 5.25 16.06 -2.33
CA ARG A 290 3.81 15.91 -2.59
C ARG A 290 3.39 14.45 -2.50
N LEU A 291 2.18 14.18 -2.03
CA LEU A 291 1.64 12.84 -1.88
C LEU A 291 0.29 12.73 -2.59
N ILE A 292 0.14 11.70 -3.42
CA ILE A 292 -1.15 11.27 -3.96
C ILE A 292 -1.57 10.02 -3.18
N THR A 293 -2.73 10.04 -2.54
CA THR A 293 -3.19 8.90 -1.74
C THR A 293 -4.71 8.83 -1.69
N ASN A 294 -5.26 7.70 -1.23
CA ASN A 294 -6.68 7.57 -0.91
C ASN A 294 -7.00 8.20 0.45
N PHE A 295 -8.29 8.30 0.78
CA PHE A 295 -8.72 8.55 2.16
C PHE A 295 -8.58 7.28 3.02
N HIS A 296 -8.12 7.46 4.25
CA HIS A 296 -7.78 6.36 5.18
C HIS A 296 -8.81 6.22 6.31
N LEU A 297 -8.81 5.08 7.00
CA LEU A 297 -9.71 4.84 8.12
C LEU A 297 -9.34 5.68 9.36
N PRO A 298 -10.31 5.98 10.24
CA PRO A 298 -10.02 6.53 11.56
C PRO A 298 -9.07 5.59 12.33
N LYS A 299 -8.23 6.14 13.18
CA LYS A 299 -7.29 5.40 14.04
C LYS A 299 -6.33 4.48 13.27
N SER A 300 -6.02 4.82 12.02
CA SER A 300 -5.10 4.04 11.17
C SER A 300 -3.70 4.64 11.12
N THR A 301 -2.68 3.78 10.95
CA THR A 301 -1.29 4.21 10.75
C THR A 301 -1.13 5.10 9.51
N LEU A 302 -1.94 4.87 8.47
CA LEU A 302 -1.95 5.69 7.27
C LEU A 302 -2.51 7.11 7.51
N LEU A 303 -3.53 7.24 8.36
CA LEU A 303 -4.02 8.56 8.78
C LEU A 303 -2.94 9.33 9.56
N MET A 304 -2.19 8.63 10.42
CA MET A 304 -1.06 9.22 11.15
C MET A 304 0.04 9.71 10.20
N LEU A 305 0.36 8.92 9.16
CA LEU A 305 1.34 9.28 8.14
C LEU A 305 0.93 10.53 7.36
N VAL A 306 -0.31 10.61 6.86
CA VAL A 306 -0.75 11.81 6.12
C VAL A 306 -0.84 13.04 7.03
N SER A 307 -1.18 12.84 8.29
CA SER A 307 -1.19 13.89 9.32
C SER A 307 0.22 14.41 9.62
N ALA A 308 1.20 13.51 9.67
CA ALA A 308 2.60 13.88 9.79
C ALA A 308 3.08 14.67 8.56
N PHE A 309 2.63 14.26 7.38
CA PHE A 309 3.08 14.85 6.12
C PHE A 309 2.52 16.24 5.89
N SER A 310 1.22 16.45 6.10
CA SER A 310 0.53 17.71 5.76
C SER A 310 0.05 18.53 6.96
N GLY A 311 0.37 18.10 8.18
CA GLY A 311 -0.07 18.75 9.41
C GLY A 311 -1.44 18.24 9.88
N MET A 312 -1.58 18.09 11.20
CA MET A 312 -2.78 17.49 11.81
C MET A 312 -4.06 18.30 11.56
N GLU A 313 -4.01 19.62 11.78
CA GLU A 313 -5.18 20.49 11.61
C GLU A 313 -5.65 20.54 10.16
N HIS A 314 -4.71 20.58 9.22
CA HIS A 314 -5.02 20.52 7.79
C HIS A 314 -5.70 19.22 7.42
N ILE A 315 -5.16 18.07 7.84
CA ILE A 315 -5.77 16.77 7.56
C ILE A 315 -7.16 16.63 8.21
N ARG A 316 -7.37 17.15 9.43
CA ARG A 316 -8.70 17.19 10.04
C ARG A 316 -9.70 17.98 9.17
N ALA A 317 -9.29 19.12 8.62
CA ALA A 317 -10.13 19.90 7.73
C ALA A 317 -10.42 19.17 6.40
N VAL A 318 -9.40 18.53 5.81
CA VAL A 318 -9.52 17.72 4.58
C VAL A 318 -10.53 16.58 4.77
N TYR A 319 -10.43 15.84 5.88
CA TYR A 319 -11.31 14.70 6.15
C TYR A 319 -12.74 15.13 6.49
N ARG A 320 -12.91 16.24 7.23
CA ARG A 320 -14.23 16.81 7.46
C ARG A 320 -14.90 17.22 6.14
N HIS A 321 -14.20 17.94 5.27
CA HIS A 321 -14.69 18.30 3.93
C HIS A 321 -15.06 17.04 3.14
N ALA A 322 -14.21 16.02 3.16
CA ALA A 322 -14.44 14.77 2.44
C ALA A 322 -15.71 14.04 2.90
N VAL A 323 -15.96 13.98 4.21
CA VAL A 323 -17.19 13.39 4.76
C VAL A 323 -18.41 14.24 4.41
N GLU A 324 -18.34 15.57 4.59
CA GLU A 324 -19.43 16.50 4.29
C GLU A 324 -19.86 16.48 2.82
N HIS A 325 -18.91 16.25 1.91
CA HIS A 325 -19.14 16.20 0.47
C HIS A 325 -19.25 14.78 -0.07
N GLU A 326 -19.44 13.78 0.80
CA GLU A 326 -19.67 12.38 0.44
C GLU A 326 -18.60 11.79 -0.50
N TYR A 327 -17.33 12.10 -0.24
CA TYR A 327 -16.23 11.39 -0.87
C TYR A 327 -16.27 9.92 -0.48
N ARG A 328 -15.83 9.06 -1.39
CA ARG A 328 -15.69 7.63 -1.13
C ARG A 328 -14.32 7.36 -0.53
N PHE A 329 -14.26 6.53 0.50
CA PHE A 329 -13.05 6.27 1.26
C PHE A 329 -12.40 4.94 0.84
N PHE A 330 -11.10 4.85 1.16
CA PHE A 330 -10.29 3.65 1.11
C PHE A 330 -9.95 3.12 -0.29
N SER A 331 -9.65 1.82 -0.41
CA SER A 331 -8.99 1.22 -1.58
C SER A 331 -9.64 1.53 -2.92
N TYR A 332 -10.98 1.49 -2.97
CA TYR A 332 -11.75 1.78 -4.19
C TYR A 332 -12.43 3.16 -4.17
N GLY A 333 -12.12 3.95 -3.15
CA GLY A 333 -12.67 5.27 -2.95
C GLY A 333 -12.10 6.29 -3.93
N ASP A 334 -12.07 7.53 -3.47
CA ASP A 334 -11.54 8.68 -4.19
C ASP A 334 -10.11 8.98 -3.71
N ALA A 335 -9.46 9.92 -4.41
CA ALA A 335 -8.08 10.30 -4.14
C ALA A 335 -7.98 11.70 -3.54
N MET A 336 -6.85 11.97 -2.90
CA MET A 336 -6.43 13.30 -2.48
C MET A 336 -5.00 13.58 -2.90
N VAL A 337 -4.71 14.85 -3.13
CA VAL A 337 -3.35 15.39 -3.33
C VAL A 337 -2.99 16.24 -2.12
N LEU A 338 -1.85 15.94 -1.53
CA LEU A 338 -1.34 16.53 -0.32
C LEU A 338 0.03 17.15 -0.56
N GLY A 339 0.33 18.20 0.20
CA GLY A 339 1.64 18.84 0.22
C GLY A 339 2.30 18.71 1.57
N ARG A 340 3.62 18.61 1.57
CA ARG A 340 4.40 18.62 2.80
C ARG A 340 4.17 19.91 3.59
N ASN A 341 3.92 19.79 4.89
CA ASN A 341 3.94 20.92 5.80
C ASN A 341 5.39 21.26 6.16
N GLU A 342 5.81 22.49 5.85
CA GLU A 342 7.16 22.98 6.18
C GLU A 342 7.21 23.67 7.55
N THR A 343 6.07 23.94 8.18
CA THR A 343 5.99 24.69 9.46
C THR A 343 6.41 23.89 10.70
N ASP A 344 6.55 22.56 10.61
CA ASP A 344 7.01 21.71 11.73
C ASP A 344 8.55 21.48 11.75
N ILE A 345 9.32 22.33 11.05
CA ILE A 345 10.81 22.24 10.96
C ILE A 345 11.52 23.14 12.00
N GLU A 346 10.80 24.00 12.70
CA GLU A 346 11.36 24.79 13.81
C GLU A 346 11.17 24.05 15.15
N ASP A 347 12.17 23.23 15.51
CA ASP A 347 12.88 23.26 16.80
C ASP A 347 14.10 22.30 16.81
#